data_AF-A0A6J2Y1P9-F1
#
_entry.id   AF-A0A6J2Y1P9-F1
#
_cell.length_a   1.000
_cell.length_b   1.000
_cell.length_c   1.000
_cell.angle_alpha   90.00
_cell.angle_beta   90.00
_cell.angle_gamma   90.00
#
_symmetry.space_group_name_H-M   'P 1'
#
loop_
_entity.id
_entity.type
_entity.pdbx_description
1 polymer ?
#
loop_
_entity_poly.entity_id
_entity_poly.type
_entity_poly.pdbx_seq_one_letter_code
_entity_poly.pdbx_strand_id
1 'polypeptide(L)'
;MELSANMQLNMLLQPIQGLSLYRNMPKIYMPIFYFSQTVELNDDLAIKLRVIQGLPDYLRYSSFFLIVIGIFLTIWAACLMLNFCLPSDIIKKYFPEEIPLNEKIVKM
;
A
#
# COMPACT_ATOMS: atom_id res chain seq x y z
N MET A 1 -8.43 -0.82 27.05
CA MET A 1 -8.30 -2.12 26.34
C MET A 1 -7.40 -2.99 27.20
N GLU A 2 -7.77 -4.23 27.44
CA GLU A 2 -6.98 -5.16 28.23
C GLU A 2 -6.46 -6.25 27.29
N LEU A 3 -5.14 -6.36 27.15
CA LEU A 3 -4.51 -7.44 26.38
C LEU A 3 -4.18 -8.57 27.34
N SER A 4 -4.83 -9.71 27.12
CA SER A 4 -4.55 -10.96 27.82
C SER A 4 -3.76 -11.88 26.90
N ALA A 5 -2.48 -12.08 27.20
CA ALA A 5 -1.63 -13.01 26.49
C ALA A 5 -1.49 -14.30 27.31
N ASN A 6 -2.03 -15.39 26.78
CA ASN A 6 -1.95 -16.73 27.38
C ASN A 6 -0.92 -17.55 26.63
N MET A 7 0.07 -18.08 27.35
CA MET A 7 1.11 -18.90 26.78
C MET A 7 1.37 -20.13 27.64
N GLN A 8 1.63 -21.25 26.98
CA GLN A 8 1.95 -22.51 27.63
C GLN A 8 3.29 -23.04 27.12
N LEU A 9 4.20 -23.28 28.04
CA LEU A 9 5.49 -23.89 27.75
C LEU A 9 5.35 -25.41 27.82
N ASN A 10 5.57 -26.07 26.69
CA ASN A 10 5.57 -27.53 26.58
C ASN A 10 6.98 -28.02 26.28
N MET A 11 7.41 -29.07 26.97
CA MET A 11 8.69 -29.73 26.72
C MET A 11 8.44 -31.09 26.09
N LEU A 12 9.18 -31.38 25.02
CA LEU A 12 9.20 -32.71 24.42
C LEU A 12 10.09 -33.62 25.28
N LEU A 13 9.48 -34.55 25.99
CA LEU A 13 10.21 -35.69 26.54
C LEU A 13 10.33 -36.74 25.46
N GLN A 14 11.55 -37.25 25.28
CA GLN A 14 11.83 -38.36 24.39
C GLN A 14 12.97 -39.20 24.98
N PRO A 15 13.02 -40.49 24.66
CA PRO A 15 14.09 -41.34 25.14
C PRO A 15 15.44 -40.94 24.52
N ILE A 16 16.46 -40.77 25.35
CA ILE A 16 17.82 -40.43 24.94
C ILE A 16 18.72 -41.64 25.16
N GLN A 17 19.37 -42.11 24.09
CA GLN A 17 20.31 -43.22 24.17
C GLN A 17 21.57 -42.79 24.93
N GLY A 18 21.99 -43.56 25.93
CA GLY A 18 23.17 -43.26 26.76
C GLY A 18 22.88 -42.61 28.12
N LEU A 19 21.65 -42.16 28.38
CA LEU A 19 21.26 -41.61 29.68
C LEU A 19 20.22 -42.53 30.34
N SER A 20 20.60 -43.21 31.42
CA SER A 20 19.75 -44.22 32.08
C SER A 20 18.40 -43.68 32.53
N LEU A 21 18.35 -42.43 32.99
CA LEU A 21 17.16 -41.71 33.45
C LEU A 21 16.12 -41.50 32.35
N TYR A 22 16.53 -41.36 31.09
CA TYR A 22 15.65 -41.11 29.95
C TYR A 22 15.33 -42.38 29.15
N ARG A 23 15.90 -43.54 29.51
CA ARG A 23 15.82 -44.76 28.68
C ARG A 23 14.41 -45.33 28.55
N ASN A 24 13.58 -45.15 29.58
CA ASN A 24 12.18 -45.62 29.63
C ASN A 24 11.16 -44.46 29.59
N MET A 25 11.57 -43.27 29.16
CA MET A 25 10.67 -42.13 29.08
C MET A 25 9.79 -42.20 27.83
N PRO A 26 8.46 -42.01 27.95
CA PRO A 26 7.55 -41.97 26.81
C PRO A 26 7.79 -40.70 25.98
N LYS A 27 7.55 -40.79 24.66
CA LYS A 27 7.67 -39.65 23.76
C LYS A 27 6.40 -38.80 23.81
N ILE A 28 6.38 -37.79 24.67
CA ILE A 28 5.21 -36.92 24.89
C ILE A 28 5.62 -35.45 25.07
N TYR A 29 4.70 -34.54 24.73
CA TYR A 29 4.82 -33.13 25.10
C TYR A 29 4.23 -32.94 26.50
N MET A 30 5.09 -32.73 27.49
CA MET A 30 4.68 -32.45 28.86
C MET A 30 4.56 -30.94 29.07
N PRO A 31 3.41 -30.44 29.55
CA PRO A 31 3.29 -29.05 29.95
C PRO A 31 4.11 -28.80 31.21
N ILE A 32 4.95 -27.77 31.21
CA ILE A 32 5.73 -27.38 32.39
C ILE A 32 5.05 -26.21 33.09
N PHE A 33 4.78 -25.13 32.34
CA PHE A 33 4.22 -23.90 32.90
C PHE A 33 3.16 -23.30 31.98
N TYR A 34 2.13 -22.73 32.60
CA TYR A 34 1.14 -21.89 31.94
C TYR A 34 1.23 -20.49 32.53
N PHE A 35 1.36 -19.48 31.69
CA PHE A 35 1.44 -18.09 32.11
C PHE A 35 0.39 -17.27 31.38
N SER A 36 -0.44 -16.58 32.17
CA SER A 36 -1.41 -15.61 31.71
C SER A 36 -0.93 -14.24 32.11
N GLN A 37 -0.47 -13.45 31.14
CA GLN A 37 -0.06 -12.08 31.36
C GLN A 37 -1.17 -11.14 30.91
N THR A 38 -1.81 -10.50 31.89
CA THR A 38 -2.77 -9.42 31.68
C THR A 38 -2.01 -8.10 31.79
N VAL A 39 -1.76 -7.44 30.66
CA VAL A 39 -1.12 -6.12 30.65
C VAL A 39 -2.22 -5.08 30.45
N GLU A 40 -2.40 -4.24 31.46
CA GLU A 40 -3.12 -2.98 31.26
C GLU A 40 -2.26 -2.12 30.33
N LEU A 41 -2.76 -1.88 29.12
CA LEU A 41 -2.03 -1.02 28.20
C LEU A 41 -2.02 0.39 28.79
N ASN A 42 -0.82 0.88 29.12
CA ASN A 42 -0.61 2.30 29.33
C ASN A 42 -1.17 3.06 28.11
N ASP A 43 -1.86 4.18 28.34
CA ASP A 43 -2.62 4.89 27.31
C ASP A 43 -1.77 5.23 26.08
N ASP A 44 -0.48 5.52 26.28
CA ASP A 44 0.48 5.78 25.19
C ASP A 44 0.72 4.55 24.28
N LEU A 45 0.79 3.35 24.85
CA LEU A 45 0.98 2.11 24.07
C LEU A 45 -0.28 1.74 23.30
N ALA A 46 -1.46 1.94 23.90
CA ALA A 46 -2.75 1.69 23.26
C ALA A 46 -2.96 2.59 22.03
N ILE A 47 -2.56 3.86 22.13
CA ILE A 47 -2.61 4.81 21.01
C ILE A 47 -1.70 4.37 19.87
N LYS A 48 -0.45 3.99 20.16
CA LYS A 48 0.51 3.51 19.14
C LYS A 48 0.01 2.25 18.43
N LEU A 49 -0.53 1.29 19.17
CA LEU A 49 -1.11 0.07 18.61
C LEU A 49 -2.29 0.38 17.68
N ARG A 50 -3.14 1.35 18.04
CA ARG A 50 -4.27 1.78 17.22
C ARG A 50 -3.81 2.40 15.89
N VAL A 51 -2.75 3.20 15.93
CA VAL A 51 -2.14 3.81 14.72
C VAL A 51 -1.54 2.73 13.82
N ILE A 52 -0.81 1.78 14.39
CA ILE A 52 -0.24 0.65 13.63
C ILE A 52 -1.34 -0.22 13.03
N GLN A 53 -2.42 -0.48 13.76
CA GLN A 53 -3.55 -1.26 13.28
C GLN A 53 -4.30 -0.55 12.14
N GLY A 54 -4.38 0.79 12.16
CA GLY A 54 -4.97 1.60 11.08
C GLY A 54 -4.02 1.88 9.91
N LEU A 55 -2.74 1.52 10.03
CA LEU A 55 -1.72 1.76 9.01
C LEU A 55 -2.09 1.32 7.58
N PRO A 56 -2.68 0.13 7.34
CA PRO A 56 -3.05 -0.28 5.98
C PRO A 56 -4.09 0.64 5.34
N ASP A 57 -5.04 1.17 6.12
CA ASP A 57 -6.05 2.09 5.60
C ASP A 57 -5.42 3.44 5.23
N TYR A 58 -4.54 3.97 6.09
CA TYR A 58 -3.78 5.20 5.80
C TYR A 58 -2.91 5.05 4.55
N LEU A 59 -2.22 3.91 4.41
CA LEU A 59 -1.41 3.62 3.22
C LEU A 59 -2.27 3.51 1.96
N ARG A 60 -3.47 2.95 2.06
CA ARG A 60 -4.40 2.84 0.93
C ARG A 60 -4.84 4.22 0.43
N TYR A 61 -5.25 5.12 1.33
CA TYR A 61 -5.60 6.49 0.94
C TYR A 61 -4.40 7.26 0.36
N SER A 62 -3.22 7.12 0.99
CA SER A 62 -1.98 7.73 0.50
C SER A 62 -1.60 7.24 -0.90
N SER A 63 -1.74 5.93 -1.17
CA SER A 63 -1.47 5.33 -2.47
C SER A 63 -2.36 5.91 -3.57
N PHE A 64 -3.67 6.07 -3.31
CA PHE A 64 -4.59 6.70 -4.27
C PHE A 64 -4.18 8.13 -4.60
N PHE A 65 -3.82 8.92 -3.59
CA PHE A 65 -3.38 10.30 -3.78
C PHE A 65 -2.13 10.38 -4.66
N LEU A 66 -1.16 9.49 -4.41
CA LEU A 66 0.09 9.44 -5.17
C LEU A 66 -0.13 9.02 -6.63
N ILE A 67 -1.07 8.10 -6.89
CA ILE A 67 -1.45 7.70 -8.25
C ILE A 67 -2.08 8.87 -9.01
N VAL A 68 -3.02 9.60 -8.39
CA VAL A 68 -3.68 10.74 -9.03
C VAL A 68 -2.67 11.82 -9.42
N ILE A 69 -1.73 12.14 -8.52
CA ILE A 69 -0.65 13.09 -8.81
C ILE A 69 0.25 12.58 -9.94
N GLY A 70 0.61 11.29 -9.92
CA GLY A 70 1.39 10.68 -10.99
C GLY A 70 0.71 10.78 -12.35
N ILE A 71 -0.60 10.54 -12.42
CA ILE A 71 -1.38 10.70 -13.65
C ILE A 71 -1.39 12.16 -14.10
N PHE A 72 -1.60 13.10 -13.17
CA PHE A 72 -1.61 14.52 -13.51
C PHE A 72 -0.26 14.99 -14.07
N LEU A 73 0.85 14.60 -13.42
CA LEU A 73 2.20 14.93 -13.87
C LEU A 73 2.54 14.31 -15.23
N THR A 74 2.14 13.06 -15.46
CA THR A 74 2.37 12.39 -16.75
C THR A 74 1.56 13.02 -17.88
N ILE A 75 0.29 13.39 -17.64
CA ILE A 75 -0.52 14.13 -18.60
C ILE A 75 0.11 15.51 -18.88
N TRP A 76 0.51 16.23 -17.84
CA TRP A 76 1.15 17.54 -17.98
C TRP A 76 2.44 17.44 -18.81
N ALA A 77 3.31 16.47 -18.51
CA ALA A 77 4.54 16.23 -19.25
C ALA A 77 4.26 15.85 -20.71
N ALA A 78 3.27 14.99 -20.96
CA ALA A 78 2.86 14.62 -22.31
C ALA A 78 2.30 15.82 -23.09
N CYS A 79 1.47 16.67 -22.48
CA CYS A 79 0.99 17.91 -23.09
C CYS A 79 2.13 18.88 -23.42
N LEU A 80 3.14 19.01 -22.56
CA LEU A 80 4.31 19.85 -22.85
C LEU A 80 5.12 19.28 -24.01
N MET A 81 5.36 17.96 -24.02
CA MET A 81 6.01 17.25 -25.14
C MET A 81 5.24 17.46 -26.45
N LEU A 82 3.91 17.35 -26.42
CA LEU A 82 3.06 17.58 -27.59
C LEU A 82 3.05 19.04 -28.03
N ASN A 83 3.01 20.03 -27.13
CA ASN A 83 3.11 21.44 -27.51
C ASN A 83 4.49 21.81 -28.07
N PHE A 84 5.56 21.14 -27.61
CA PHE A 84 6.91 21.29 -28.17
C PHE A 84 7.07 20.56 -29.51
N CYS A 85 6.32 19.47 -29.73
CA CYS A 85 6.41 18.62 -30.92
C CYS A 85 5.32 18.88 -31.98
N LEU A 86 4.22 19.58 -31.65
CA LEU A 86 3.29 20.20 -32.60
C LEU A 86 3.73 21.65 -32.82
N PRO A 87 4.61 21.90 -33.80
CA PRO A 87 4.75 23.24 -34.32
C PRO A 87 3.39 23.66 -34.90
N SER A 88 3.13 24.95 -34.85
CA SER A 88 1.98 25.69 -35.39
C SER A 88 1.63 25.43 -36.87
N ASP A 89 2.24 24.44 -37.53
CA ASP A 89 2.09 24.12 -38.94
C ASP A 89 0.81 23.33 -39.27
N ILE A 90 0.23 22.57 -38.32
CA ILE A 90 -1.00 21.80 -38.57
C ILE A 90 -2.23 22.71 -38.66
N ILE A 91 -2.29 23.79 -37.87
CA ILE A 91 -3.41 24.75 -37.89
C ILE A 91 -3.47 25.47 -39.24
N LYS A 92 -2.31 25.82 -39.82
CA LYS A 92 -2.22 26.46 -41.14
C LYS A 92 -2.64 25.54 -42.29
N LYS A 93 -2.55 24.21 -42.10
CA LYS A 93 -2.96 23.21 -43.09
C LYS A 93 -4.47 22.98 -43.13
N TYR A 94 -5.18 23.17 -42.01
CA TYR A 94 -6.63 23.01 -41.93
C TYR A 94 -7.43 24.26 -42.28
N PHE A 95 -6.81 25.45 -42.23
CA PHE A 95 -7.47 26.72 -42.59
C PHE A 95 -6.67 27.47 -43.67
N PRO A 96 -6.70 27.02 -44.94
CA PRO A 96 -6.24 27.83 -46.05
C PRO A 96 -7.26 28.96 -46.28
N GLU A 97 -6.85 30.17 -45.91
CA GLU A 97 -7.24 31.48 -46.46
C GLU A 97 -8.70 31.66 -46.92
N GLU A 98 -9.41 32.53 -46.20
CA GLU A 98 -10.80 32.94 -46.44
C GLU A 98 -11.09 33.21 -47.92
N ILE A 99 -12.02 32.43 -48.50
CA ILE A 99 -12.54 32.67 -49.85
C ILE A 99 -13.30 34.01 -49.81
N PRO A 100 -12.97 35.00 -50.67
CA PRO A 100 -13.58 36.32 -50.60
C PRO A 100 -15.04 36.26 -51.05
N LEU A 101 -15.97 36.39 -50.10
CA LEU A 101 -17.40 36.48 -50.34
C LEU A 101 -17.84 37.89 -50.80
N ASN A 102 -17.00 38.61 -51.57
CA ASN A 102 -17.31 39.98 -52.01
C ASN A 102 -17.36 40.17 -53.54
N GLU A 103 -16.84 39.24 -54.34
CA GLU A 103 -16.79 39.47 -55.80
C GLU A 103 -18.03 38.99 -56.56
N LYS A 104 -18.84 38.08 -55.99
CA LYS A 104 -20.03 37.53 -56.67
C LYS A 104 -21.34 38.32 -56.53
N ILE A 105 -21.37 39.40 -55.74
CA ILE A 105 -22.60 40.18 -55.51
C ILE A 105 -22.63 41.49 -56.35
N VAL A 106 -21.51 41.94 -56.93
CA VAL A 106 -21.38 43.30 -57.52
C VAL A 106 -21.46 43.32 -59.07
N LYS A 107 -21.72 42.21 -59.75
CA LYS A 107 -21.88 42.19 -61.22
C LYS A 107 -23.23 41.63 -61.70
N MET A 108 -24.29 41.98 -60.99
CA MET A 108 -25.63 42.10 -61.55
C MET A 108 -25.81 43.50 -62.14
#